data_AF-X8CD33-F1
#
_entry.id   AF-X8CD33-F1
#
_cell.length_a   1.000
_cell.length_b   1.000
_cell.length_c   1.000
_cell.angle_alpha   90.00
_cell.angle_beta   90.00
_cell.angle_gamma   90.00
#
_symmetry.space_group_name_H-M   'P 1'
#
loop_
_entity.id
_entity.type
_entity.pdbx_description
1 polymer ?
#
loop_
_entity_poly.entity_id
_entity_poly.type
_entity_poly.pdbx_seq_one_letter_code
_entity_poly.pdbx_strand_id
1 'polypeptide(L)' 'MRKKVEIEVDLDLVDEAIQRFRVADAREAVNLALRTLLREGASDEEEDEYDEFSDLNAWRPRRSRETG' A
#
# COMPACT_ATOMS: atom_id res chain seq x y z
N MET A 1 22.65 3.59 -6.34
CA MET A 1 23.58 2.83 -7.20
C MET A 1 22.83 1.66 -7.82
N ARG A 2 22.96 1.38 -9.12
CA ARG A 2 22.31 0.23 -9.77
C ARG A 2 23.36 -0.84 -10.06
N LYS A 3 23.13 -2.07 -9.62
CA LYS A 3 23.94 -3.24 -9.99
C LYS A 3 23.09 -4.13 -10.89
N LYS A 4 23.71 -4.72 -11.92
CA LYS A 4 23.06 -5.74 -12.75
C LYS A 4 23.10 -7.06 -11.97
N VAL A 5 21.95 -7.69 -11.83
CA VAL A 5 21.80 -9.03 -11.25
C VAL A 5 21.05 -9.85 -12.28
N GLU A 6 21.50 -11.09 -12.50
CA GLU A 6 20.87 -12.04 -13.41
C GLU A 6 20.11 -13.06 -12.56
N ILE A 7 18.80 -13.18 -12.82
CA ILE A 7 17.89 -14.09 -12.12
C ILE A 7 16.94 -14.70 -13.14
N GLU A 8 16.54 -15.94 -12.92
CA GLU A 8 15.47 -16.58 -13.68
C GLU A 8 14.13 -16.27 -13.01
N VAL A 9 13.14 -15.84 -13.81
CA VAL A 9 11.81 -15.46 -13.33
C VAL A 9 10.79 -16.04 -14.29
N ASP A 10 9.66 -16.50 -13.74
CA ASP A 10 8.52 -16.94 -14.52
C ASP A 10 7.94 -15.77 -15.33
N LEU A 11 7.85 -15.95 -16.65
CA LEU A 11 7.36 -14.93 -17.57
C LEU A 11 5.86 -14.68 -17.39
N ASP A 12 5.09 -15.71 -17.05
CA ASP A 12 3.64 -15.56 -16.87
C ASP A 12 3.34 -14.68 -15.64
N LEU A 13 4.13 -14.82 -14.57
CA LEU A 13 4.04 -13.97 -13.39
C LEU A 13 4.45 -12.52 -13.69
N VAL A 14 5.47 -12.33 -14.52
CA VAL A 14 5.93 -10.99 -14.93
C VAL A 14 4.86 -10.29 -15.76
N ASP A 15 4.26 -11.01 -16.72
CA ASP A 15 3.21 -10.48 -17.58
C ASP A 15 1.95 -10.12 -16.78
N GLU A 16 1.56 -10.97 -15.81
CA GLU A 16 0.47 -10.65 -14.89
C GLU A 16 0.79 -9.40 -14.05
N ALA A 17 2.02 -9.28 -13.53
CA ALA A 17 2.43 -8.12 -12.76
C ALA A 17 2.42 -6.84 -13.61
N ILE A 18 2.89 -6.91 -14.86
CA ILE A 18 2.83 -5.81 -15.83
C ILE A 18 1.38 -5.38 -16.06
N GLN A 19 0.49 -6.35 -16.29
CA GLN A 19 -0.91 -6.05 -16.56
C GLN A 19 -1.64 -5.48 -15.33
N ARG A 20 -1.43 -6.09 -14.16
CA ARG A 20 -2.11 -5.75 -12.90
C ARG A 20 -1.65 -4.41 -12.33
N PHE A 21 -0.34 -4.14 -12.38
CA PHE A 21 0.25 -2.93 -11.82
C PHE A 21 0.58 -1.85 -12.86
N ARG A 22 0.28 -2.11 -14.15
CA ARG A 22 0.46 -1.17 -15.26
C ARG A 22 1.90 -0.63 -15.36
N VAL A 23 2.88 -1.49 -15.10
CA VAL A 23 4.31 -1.14 -15.21
C VAL A 23 4.83 -1.37 -16.62
N ALA A 24 5.92 -0.69 -16.99
CA ALA A 24 6.39 -0.64 -18.36
C ALA A 24 7.22 -1.87 -18.77
N ASP A 25 7.95 -2.47 -17.84
CA ASP A 25 8.83 -3.60 -18.12
C ASP A 25 8.97 -4.56 -16.93
N ALA A 26 9.55 -5.74 -17.20
CA ALA A 26 9.84 -6.76 -16.20
C ALA A 26 10.74 -6.24 -15.06
N ARG A 27 11.66 -5.31 -15.38
CA ARG A 27 12.58 -4.74 -14.39
C ARG A 27 11.82 -3.87 -13.40
N GLU A 28 10.85 -3.12 -13.86
CA GLU A 28 9.98 -2.27 -13.08
C GLU A 28 9.01 -3.10 -12.26
N ALA A 29 8.44 -4.17 -12.83
CA ALA A 29 7.64 -5.15 -12.10
C ALA A 29 8.43 -5.77 -10.92
N VAL A 30 9.66 -6.23 -11.16
CA VAL A 30 10.52 -6.81 -10.11
C VAL A 30 10.91 -5.75 -9.07
N ASN A 31 11.27 -4.54 -9.49
CA ASN A 31 11.60 -3.48 -8.54
C ASN A 31 10.38 -3.04 -7.71
N LEU A 32 9.18 -3.06 -8.29
CA LEU A 32 7.94 -2.77 -7.59
C LEU A 32 7.67 -3.86 -6.54
N ALA A 33 7.74 -5.13 -6.92
CA ALA A 33 7.56 -6.25 -6.01
C ALA A 33 8.57 -6.24 -4.84
N LEU A 34 9.84 -5.94 -5.11
CA LEU A 34 10.85 -5.81 -4.05
C LEU A 34 10.54 -4.64 -3.11
N ARG A 35 10.05 -3.52 -3.64
CA ARG A 35 9.65 -2.37 -2.82
C ARG A 35 8.44 -2.67 -1.95
N THR A 36 7.45 -3.41 -2.47
CA THR A 36 6.27 -3.78 -1.69
C THR A 36 6.65 -4.75 -0.58
N LEU A 37 7.48 -5.76 -0.86
CA LEU A 37 7.96 -6.70 0.17
C LEU A 37 8.74 -5.98 1.28
N LEU A 38 9.61 -5.03 0.93
CA LEU A 38 10.37 -4.25 1.91
C LEU A 38 9.51 -3.23 2.66
N ARG A 39 8.41 -2.75 2.05
CA ARG A 39 7.46 -1.85 2.71
C ARG A 39 6.53 -2.61 3.64
N GLU A 40 6.07 -3.79 3.25
CA GLU A 40 5.19 -4.64 4.03
C GLU A 40 5.90 -5.19 5.28
N GLY A 41 7.17 -5.57 5.14
CA GLY A 41 8.03 -5.88 6.30
C GLY A 41 8.38 -4.67 7.19
N ALA A 42 8.00 -3.46 6.80
CA ALA A 42 8.10 -2.25 7.62
C ALA A 42 6.74 -1.78 8.17
N SER A 43 5.63 -2.39 7.74
CA SER A 43 4.26 -2.02 8.13
C SER A 43 3.64 -2.95 9.17
N ASP A 44 4.37 -3.95 9.69
CA ASP A 44 3.95 -4.69 10.89
C ASP A 44 3.98 -3.81 12.17
N GLU A 45 4.38 -2.53 12.08
CA GLU A 45 4.38 -1.57 13.20
C GLU A 45 3.38 -0.41 13.05
N GLU A 46 2.65 -0.30 11.93
CA GLU A 46 1.58 0.72 11.79
C GLU A 46 0.23 0.07 12.06
N GLU A 47 0.08 -0.51 13.27
CA GLU A 47 -1.24 -0.72 13.89
C GLU A 47 -1.92 0.65 14.02
N ASP A 48 -2.81 0.94 13.08
CA ASP A 48 -4.05 1.71 13.25
C ASP A 48 -4.04 2.73 14.41
N GLU A 49 -3.27 3.81 14.28
CA GLU A 49 -3.63 5.05 14.98
C GLU A 49 -4.92 5.56 14.34
N TYR A 50 -6.05 5.19 14.96
CA TYR A 50 -7.35 5.82 14.76
C TYR A 50 -7.18 7.34 14.91
N ASP A 51 -7.06 8.05 13.79
CA ASP A 51 -6.99 9.51 13.78
C ASP A 51 -8.40 10.10 13.95
N GLU A 52 -8.75 10.44 15.19
CA GLU A 52 -10.02 11.09 15.56
C GLU A 52 -10.28 12.42 14.83
N PHE A 53 -9.30 12.95 14.08
CA PHE A 53 -9.45 14.17 13.27
C PHE A 53 -9.93 13.94 11.83
N SER A 54 -9.90 12.69 11.33
CA SER A 54 -10.35 12.35 9.97
C SER A 54 -11.85 12.01 9.90
N ASP A 55 -12.48 11.68 11.02
CA ASP A 55 -13.92 11.47 11.12
C ASP A 55 -14.67 12.81 11.12
N LEU A 56 -15.19 13.22 9.96
CA LEU A 56 -16.10 14.36 9.79
C LEU A 56 -17.36 14.31 10.68
N ASN A 57 -17.66 13.15 11.27
CA ASN A 57 -18.73 12.99 12.25
C ASN A 57 -18.34 13.41 13.68
N ALA A 58 -17.05 13.56 14.01
CA ALA A 58 -16.59 14.02 15.32
C ALA A 58 -16.99 15.47 15.63
N TRP A 59 -17.26 16.28 14.59
CA TRP A 59 -17.72 17.65 14.71
C TRP A 59 -19.25 17.79 14.82
N ARG A 60 -20.01 16.69 14.78
CA ARG A 60 -21.46 16.75 14.95
C ARG A 60 -21.78 17.05 16.42
N PRO A 61 -22.36 18.21 16.75
CA PRO A 61 -22.78 18.50 18.11
C PRO A 61 -23.81 17.45 18.49
N ARG A 62 -23.54 16.66 19.53
CA ARG A 62 -24.54 15.81 20.16
C ARG A 62 -25.63 16.75 20.69
N ARG A 63 -26.71 16.92 19.92
CA ARG A 63 -27.94 17.57 20.40
C ARG A 63 -28.35 16.81 21.66
N SER A 64 -28.07 17.39 22.81
CA SER A 64 -28.75 17.10 24.06
C SER A 64 -30.24 17.20 23.76
N ARG A 65 -30.91 16.05 23.73
CA ARG A 65 -32.36 15.99 23.77
C ARG A 65 -32.78 16.59 25.10
N GLU A 66 -33.31 17.79 24.98
CA GLU A 66 -34.24 18.45 25.88
C GLU A 66 -35.24 17.43 26.43
N THR A 67 -35.25 17.24 27.75
CA THR A 67 -36.37 16.68 28.50
C THR A 67 -36.33 17.29 29.89
N GLY A 68 -37.33 18.12 30.18
CA GLY A 68 -37.52 18.84 31.44
C GLY A 68 -38.43 20.03 31.24
#